data_AF-A0A453SRV2-F1
#
_entry.id   AF-A0A453SRV2-F1
#
_cell.length_a   1.000
_cell.length_b   1.000
_cell.length_c   1.000
_cell.angle_alpha   90.00
_cell.angle_beta   90.00
_cell.angle_gamma   90.00
#
_symmetry.space_group_name_H-M   'P 1'
#
loop_
_entity.id
_entity.type
_entity.pdbx_description
1 polymer ?
#
loop_
_entity_poly.entity_id
_entity_poly.type
_entity_poly.pdbx_seq_one_letter_code
_entity_poly.pdbx_strand_id
1 'polypeptide(L)' 'MLSDFSNELQLARLRHTNVIRLLGWCIHGEERILVYKFMHNGALDHHIFGMLSLSSNLF' A
#
# COMPACT_ATOMS: atom_id res chain seq x y z
N MET A 1 1.70 -14.52 4.69
CA MET A 1 1.71 -14.80 3.23
C MET A 1 0.31 -14.79 2.63
N LEU A 2 -0.53 -15.83 2.75
CA LEU A 2 -1.91 -15.76 2.21
C LEU A 2 -2.81 -14.75 2.97
N SER A 3 -2.55 -14.55 4.26
CA SER A 3 -3.26 -13.58 5.12
C SER A 3 -3.12 -12.14 4.63
N ASP A 4 -1.92 -11.77 4.21
CA ASP A 4 -1.56 -10.36 4.05
C ASP A 4 -2.19 -9.79 2.78
N PHE A 5 -2.16 -10.56 1.69
CA PHE A 5 -2.84 -10.20 0.45
C PHE A 5 -4.36 -10.11 0.61
N SER A 6 -4.97 -11.06 1.34
CA SER A 6 -6.41 -11.03 1.61
C SER A 6 -6.80 -9.81 2.43
N ASN A 7 -6.01 -9.48 3.46
CA ASN A 7 -6.22 -8.30 4.29
C ASN A 7 -6.10 -7.00 3.49
N GLU A 8 -5.06 -6.88 2.66
CA GLU A 8 -4.90 -5.74 1.75
C GLU A 8 -6.07 -5.63 0.78
N LEU A 9 -6.55 -6.75 0.23
CA LEU A 9 -7.72 -6.75 -0.66
C LEU A 9 -8.98 -6.26 0.05
N GLN A 10 -9.23 -6.66 1.31
CA GLN A 10 -10.36 -6.17 2.08
C GLN A 10 -10.27 -4.65 2.34
N LEU A 11 -9.09 -4.16 2.72
CA LEU A 11 -8.85 -2.71 2.90
C LEU A 11 -9.04 -1.94 1.60
N ALA A 12 -8.52 -2.47 0.50
CA ALA A 12 -8.53 -1.80 -0.80
C ALA A 12 -9.93 -1.84 -1.48
N ARG A 13 -10.85 -2.68 -1.00
CA ARG A 13 -12.28 -2.66 -1.37
C ARG A 13 -13.05 -1.50 -0.74
N LEU A 14 -12.53 -0.90 0.33
CA LEU A 14 -13.16 0.27 0.96
C LEU A 14 -13.09 1.46 0.01
N ARG A 15 -14.23 2.14 -0.19
CA ARG A 15 -14.32 3.34 -1.02
C ARG A 15 -14.48 4.56 -0.12
N HIS A 16 -13.38 5.24 0.14
CA HIS A 16 -13.35 6.49 0.91
C HIS A 16 -12.30 7.45 0.35
N THR A 17 -12.52 8.75 0.46
CA THR A 17 -11.64 9.79 -0.11
C THR A 17 -10.20 9.72 0.43
N ASN A 18 -10.04 9.28 1.68
CA ASN A 18 -8.74 9.22 2.36
C ASN A 18 -8.12 7.81 2.38
N VAL A 19 -8.72 6.84 1.67
CA VAL A 19 -8.20 5.46 1.57
C VAL A 19 -7.76 5.23 0.14
N ILE A 20 -6.59 4.60 -0.03
CA ILE A 20 -6.05 4.35 -1.36
C ILE A 20 -7.00 3.44 -2.15
N ARG A 21 -7.30 3.85 -3.39
CA ARG A 21 -8.25 3.14 -4.23
C ARG A 21 -7.56 2.03 -5.02
N LEU A 22 -8.08 0.81 -4.89
CA LEU A 22 -7.73 -0.29 -5.78
C LEU A 22 -8.32 -0.05 -7.17
N LEU A 23 -7.50 -0.25 -8.19
CA LEU A 23 -7.87 -0.27 -9.60
C LEU A 23 -8.10 -1.70 -10.09
N GLY A 24 -7.35 -2.67 -9.57
CA GLY A 24 -7.50 -4.08 -9.88
C GLY A 24 -6.49 -4.95 -9.14
N TRP A 25 -6.54 -6.25 -9.39
CA TRP A 25 -5.59 -7.23 -8.86
C TRP A 25 -5.38 -8.37 -9.86
N CYS A 26 -4.25 -9.06 -9.75
CA CYS A 26 -3.93 -10.26 -10.51
C CYS A 26 -3.55 -11.40 -9.55
N ILE A 27 -4.04 -12.59 -9.84
CA ILE A 27 -3.71 -13.84 -9.15
C ILE A 27 -3.36 -14.85 -10.23
N HIS A 28 -2.08 -15.20 -10.34
CA HIS A 28 -1.61 -16.17 -11.33
C HIS A 28 -0.55 -17.10 -10.72
N GLY A 29 -0.87 -18.38 -10.55
CA GLY A 29 0.00 -19.33 -9.86
C GLY A 29 0.29 -18.89 -8.42
N GLU A 30 1.55 -18.60 -8.11
CA GLU A 30 1.99 -18.04 -6.83
C GLU A 30 2.07 -16.50 -6.83
N GLU A 31 1.94 -15.85 -8.00
CA GLU A 31 2.02 -14.39 -8.10
C GLU A 31 0.72 -13.72 -7.66
N ARG A 32 0.87 -12.65 -6.86
CA ARG A 32 -0.23 -11.85 -6.32
C ARG A 32 0.13 -10.38 -6.51
N ILE A 33 -0.63 -9.67 -7.35
CA ILE A 33 -0.35 -8.27 -7.69
C ILE A 33 -1.58 -7.42 -7.35
N LEU A 34 -1.35 -6.28 -6.71
CA LEU A 34 -2.36 -5.24 -6.50
C LEU A 34 -2.02 -4.02 -7.36
N VAL A 35 -3.03 -3.48 -8.02
CA VAL A 35 -2.91 -2.27 -8.85
C VAL A 35 -3.73 -1.17 -8.19
N TYR A 36 -3.07 -0.09 -7.77
CA TYR A 36 -3.69 1.05 -7.10
C TYR A 36 -3.37 2.36 -7.81
N LYS A 37 -4.12 3.42 -7.50
CA LYS A 37 -3.83 4.76 -8.00
C LYS A 37 -2.47 5.21 -7.46
N PHE A 38 -1.59 5.65 -8.35
CA PHE A 38 -0.29 6.19 -7.96
C PHE A 38 -0.42 7.47 -7.13
N MET A 39 0.33 7.55 -6.05
CA MET A 39 0.39 8.69 -5.13
C MET A 39 1.69 9.46 -5.38
N HIS A 40 1.61 10.52 -6.17
CA HIS A 40 2.77 11.31 -6.62
C HIS A 40 3.55 11.94 -5.47
N ASN A 41 2.88 12.21 -4.34
CA ASN A 41 3.50 12.75 -3.14
C ASN A 41 4.02 11.64 -2.21
N GLY A 42 4.20 10.41 -2.69
CA GLY A 42 4.78 9.33 -1.89
C GLY A 42 4.09 9.11 -0.54
N ALA A 43 4.87 8.64 0.44
CA ALA A 43 4.39 8.34 1.77
C ALA A 43 4.39 9.58 2.68
N LEU A 44 3.44 9.61 3.61
CA LEU A 44 3.23 10.74 4.51
C LEU A 44 4.38 10.89 5.54
N ASP A 45 4.94 9.78 6.01
CA ASP A 45 6.09 9.77 6.91
C ASP A 45 7.30 10.47 6.30
N HIS A 46 7.52 10.32 4.99
CA HIS A 46 8.56 11.05 4.28
C HIS A 46 8.29 12.56 4.27
N HIS A 47 7.03 12.98 4.16
CA HIS A 47 6.67 14.39 4.17
C HIS A 47 6.78 15.03 5.56
N ILE A 48 6.44 14.28 6.60
CA ILE A 48 6.46 14.77 7.98
C ILE A 48 7.87 14.70 8.57
N PHE A 49 8.59 13.61 8.33
CA PHE A 49 9.84 13.29 9.01
C PHE A 49 11.08 13.35 8.11
N GLY A 50 10.92 13.43 6.78
CA GLY A 50 12.03 13.59 5.83
C GLY A 50 13.14 12.56 6.05
N MET A 51 14.36 13.04 6.32
CA MET A 51 15.56 12.23 6.57
C MET A 51 15.52 11.38 7.85
N LEU A 52 14.61 11.67 8.80
CA LEU A 52 14.46 10.89 10.04
C LEU A 52 13.80 9.52 9.79
N SER A 53 13.06 9.32 8.69
CA SER A 53 12.48 8.01 8.38
C SER A 53 13.53 6.98 7.93
N LEU A 54 14.62 7.43 7.28
CA LEU A 54 15.73 6.55 6.90
C LEU A 54 16.52 6.03 8.11
N SER A 55 16.62 6.80 9.21
CA SER A 55 17.23 6.33 10.46
C SER A 55 16.32 5.41 11.28
N SER A 56 15.02 5.34 10.93
CA SER A 56 14.02 4.54 11.65
C SER A 56 13.95 3.08 11.14
N ASN A 57 14.58 2.76 10.00
CA ASN A 57 14.72 1.37 9.51
C ASN A 57 15.78 0.56 10.31
N LEU A 58 16.20 1.04 11.48
CA LEU A 58 17.13 0.36 12.38
C LEU A 58 16.47 -0.21 13.65
N PHE A 59 15.13 -0.24 13.73
CA PHE A 59 14.38 -0.95 14.76
C PHE A 59 13.30 -1.84 14.16
#